data_AF-A0A9D7UE03-F1
#
_entry.id   AF-A0A9D7UE03-F1
#
_cell.length_a   1.000
_cell.length_b   1.000
_cell.length_c   1.000
_cell.angle_alpha   90.00
_cell.angle_beta   90.00
_cell.angle_gamma   90.00
#
_symmetry.space_group_name_H-M   'P 1'
#
loop_
_entity.id
_entity.type
_entity.pdbx_description
1 polymer ?
#
loop_
_entity_poly.entity_id
_entity_poly.type
_entity_poly.pdbx_seq_one_letter_code
_entity_poly.pdbx_strand_id
1 'polypeptide(L)'
;MNIEMIMQEYKIPEYLVAIILTALFLVVIFLLLVLARVFEPRWKYYRTDTFHNMAWKWKYKGDKVIDLWCYCPACESMLIVDDDSSRAISNLGDKATFFICHKCGDSKMGRIKGGDRHYVLKSITRSILAKIRLKTFEVSNGK
;
A
#
# COMPACT_ATOMS: atom_id res chain seq x y z
N MET A 1 28.03 -46.09 -34.22
CA MET A 1 26.64 -45.71 -33.85
C MET A 1 26.39 -44.37 -34.50
N ASN A 2 25.83 -44.38 -35.71
CA ASN A 2 25.80 -43.22 -36.62
C ASN A 2 24.64 -42.28 -36.28
N ILE A 3 24.99 -41.04 -35.93
CA ILE A 3 24.05 -39.95 -35.62
C ILE A 3 23.17 -39.60 -36.85
N GLU A 4 23.66 -39.89 -38.06
CA GLU A 4 22.97 -39.63 -39.33
C GLU A 4 21.69 -40.46 -39.52
N MET A 5 21.61 -41.67 -38.94
CA MET A 5 20.43 -42.55 -39.08
C MET A 5 19.24 -42.05 -38.24
N ILE A 6 19.51 -41.30 -37.17
CA ILE A 6 18.49 -40.78 -36.25
C ILE A 6 17.82 -39.52 -36.85
N MET A 7 18.52 -38.79 -37.72
CA MET A 7 18.05 -37.57 -38.37
C MET A 7 17.07 -37.84 -39.54
N GLN A 8 17.10 -39.03 -40.15
CA GLN A 8 16.33 -39.31 -41.38
C GLN A 8 14.89 -39.81 -41.11
N GLU A 9 14.62 -40.34 -39.91
CA GLU A 9 13.28 -40.84 -39.51
C GLU A 9 12.33 -39.71 -39.07
N TYR A 10 12.85 -38.52 -38.77
CA TYR A 10 12.08 -37.46 -38.15
C TYR A 10 11.94 -36.25 -39.08
N LYS A 11 11.02 -36.35 -40.06
CA LYS A 11 10.54 -35.20 -40.85
C LYS A 11 9.71 -34.26 -39.97
N ILE A 12 10.31 -33.66 -38.94
CA ILE A 12 9.63 -32.60 -38.17
C ILE A 12 9.41 -31.44 -39.13
N PRO A 13 8.17 -31.03 -39.38
CA PRO A 13 7.94 -29.88 -40.21
C PRO A 13 8.37 -28.62 -39.44
N GLU A 14 9.01 -27.69 -40.14
CA GLU A 14 9.63 -26.49 -39.54
C GLU A 14 8.64 -25.66 -38.69
N TYR A 15 7.35 -25.66 -39.06
CA TYR A 15 6.31 -24.97 -38.30
C TYR A 15 6.15 -25.54 -36.87
N LEU A 16 6.38 -26.85 -36.67
CA LEU A 16 6.26 -27.49 -35.36
C LEU A 16 7.35 -27.00 -34.42
N VAL A 17 8.57 -26.82 -34.94
CA VAL A 17 9.69 -26.24 -34.19
C VAL A 17 9.39 -24.79 -33.82
N ALA A 18 8.86 -24.00 -34.75
CA ALA A 18 8.47 -22.61 -34.50
C ALA A 18 7.35 -22.50 -33.43
N ILE A 19 6.36 -23.39 -33.47
CA ILE A 19 5.29 -23.45 -32.45
C ILE A 19 5.87 -23.81 -31.08
N ILE A 20 6.78 -24.77 -31.00
CA ILE A 20 7.39 -25.16 -29.71
C ILE A 20 8.22 -24.01 -29.13
N LEU A 21 9.02 -23.32 -29.96
CA LEU A 21 9.82 -22.18 -29.53
C LEU A 21 8.94 -21.00 -29.07
N THR A 22 7.89 -20.68 -29.81
CA THR A 22 6.95 -19.62 -29.42
C THR A 22 6.18 -19.97 -28.15
N ALA A 23 5.73 -21.22 -28.00
CA ALA A 23 5.08 -21.68 -26.78
C ALA A 23 6.03 -21.60 -25.56
N LEU A 24 7.28 -22.03 -25.71
CA LEU A 24 8.30 -21.90 -24.66
C LEU A 24 8.52 -20.44 -24.27
N PHE A 25 8.62 -19.54 -25.26
CA PHE A 25 8.76 -18.11 -25.00
C PHE A 25 7.59 -17.53 -24.21
N LEU A 26 6.35 -17.88 -24.58
CA LEU A 26 5.15 -17.46 -23.86
C LEU A 26 5.12 -18.01 -22.42
N VAL A 27 5.52 -19.27 -22.22
CA VAL A 27 5.63 -19.88 -20.89
C VAL A 27 6.65 -19.14 -20.02
N VAL A 28 7.81 -18.79 -20.58
CA VAL A 28 8.83 -18.01 -19.85
C VAL A 28 8.29 -16.63 -19.47
N ILE A 29 7.63 -15.92 -20.38
CA ILE A 29 7.00 -14.63 -20.06
C ILE A 29 5.96 -14.80 -18.95
N PHE A 30 5.10 -15.81 -19.05
CA PHE A 30 4.09 -16.10 -18.04
C PHE A 30 4.72 -16.36 -16.67
N LEU A 31 5.76 -17.19 -16.60
CA LEU A 31 6.49 -17.45 -15.37
C LEU A 31 7.12 -16.18 -14.77
N LEU A 32 7.73 -15.32 -15.60
CA LEU A 32 8.28 -14.04 -15.14
C LEU A 32 7.19 -13.13 -14.55
N LEU A 33 6.01 -13.08 -15.17
CA LEU A 33 4.87 -12.31 -14.65
C LEU A 33 4.35 -12.88 -13.33
N VAL A 34 4.24 -14.20 -13.21
CA VAL A 34 3.83 -14.87 -11.97
C VAL A 34 4.84 -14.61 -10.85
N LEU A 35 6.13 -14.76 -11.12
CA LEU A 35 7.19 -14.46 -10.17
C LEU A 35 7.12 -13.00 -9.73
N ALA A 36 6.98 -12.05 -10.66
CA ALA A 36 6.85 -10.64 -10.34
C ALA A 36 5.67 -10.34 -9.40
N ARG A 37 4.54 -11.06 -9.54
CA ARG A 37 3.39 -10.96 -8.64
C ARG A 37 3.64 -11.60 -7.27
N VAL A 38 4.27 -12.77 -7.24
CA VAL A 38 4.56 -13.50 -5.98
C VAL A 38 5.60 -12.75 -5.13
N PHE A 39 6.55 -12.08 -5.77
CA PHE A 39 7.55 -11.24 -5.09
C PHE A 39 7.03 -9.85 -4.70
N GLU A 40 5.74 -9.54 -4.90
CA GLU A 40 5.19 -8.29 -4.37
C GLU A 40 5.29 -8.27 -2.85
N PRO A 41 5.95 -7.24 -2.27
CA PRO A 41 6.18 -7.24 -0.85
C PRO A 41 4.87 -7.02 -0.08
N ARG A 42 4.64 -7.83 0.97
CA ARG A 42 3.38 -7.87 1.73
C ARG A 42 2.91 -6.51 2.25
N TRP A 43 3.83 -5.58 2.53
CA TRP A 43 3.49 -4.24 2.99
C TRP A 43 2.66 -3.43 1.96
N LYS A 44 2.68 -3.78 0.67
CA LYS A 44 1.82 -3.12 -0.34
C LYS A 44 0.32 -3.30 -0.08
N TYR A 45 -0.05 -4.31 0.70
CA TYR A 45 -1.44 -4.57 1.13
C TYR A 45 -1.78 -3.92 2.47
N TYR A 46 -0.80 -3.44 3.22
CA TYR A 46 -0.99 -2.70 4.47
C TYR A 46 -1.43 -1.26 4.17
N ARG A 47 -2.74 -1.04 4.02
CA ARG A 47 -3.32 0.24 3.57
C ARG A 47 -4.23 0.92 4.58
N THR A 48 -4.42 0.30 5.74
CA THR A 48 -5.23 0.82 6.83
C THR A 48 -4.67 0.35 8.16
N ASP A 49 -4.79 1.21 9.17
CA ASP A 49 -4.43 0.92 10.56
C ASP A 49 -5.06 1.99 11.46
N THR A 50 -5.05 1.74 12.75
CA THR A 50 -5.49 2.67 13.78
C THR A 50 -4.30 3.39 14.41
N PHE A 51 -4.34 4.71 14.42
CA PHE A 51 -3.37 5.56 15.12
C PHE A 51 -4.13 6.61 15.92
N HIS A 52 -3.74 6.80 17.19
CA HIS A 52 -4.40 7.73 18.11
C HIS A 52 -5.93 7.53 18.19
N ASN A 53 -6.37 6.27 18.25
CA ASN A 53 -7.79 5.85 18.29
C ASN A 53 -8.64 6.27 17.08
N MET A 54 -7.99 6.63 15.97
CA MET A 54 -8.66 6.97 14.72
C MET A 54 -8.23 6.00 13.62
N ALA A 55 -9.15 5.68 12.72
CA ALA A 55 -8.88 4.81 11.59
C ALA A 55 -8.21 5.61 10.46
N TRP A 56 -7.04 5.18 10.02
CA TRP A 56 -6.33 5.79 8.90
C TRP A 56 -6.39 4.86 7.69
N LYS A 57 -6.56 5.45 6.51
CA LYS A 57 -6.49 4.74 5.22
C LYS A 57 -5.56 5.51 4.29
N TRP A 58 -4.76 4.78 3.51
CA TRP A 58 -3.82 5.36 2.55
C TRP A 58 -3.64 4.48 1.33
N LYS A 59 -2.95 5.01 0.32
CA LYS A 59 -2.51 4.29 -0.86
C LYS A 59 -0.99 4.38 -0.99
N TYR A 60 -0.44 3.53 -1.84
CA TYR A 60 0.98 3.55 -2.20
C TYR A 60 1.16 3.96 -3.66
N LYS A 61 2.15 4.81 -3.91
CA LYS A 61 2.68 5.09 -5.25
C LYS A 61 4.18 4.81 -5.21
N GLY A 62 4.58 3.65 -5.72
CA GLY A 62 5.91 3.08 -5.44
C GLY A 62 6.06 2.85 -3.95
N ASP A 63 7.12 3.40 -3.35
CA ASP A 63 7.42 3.28 -1.92
C ASP A 63 6.90 4.46 -1.08
N LYS A 64 6.12 5.36 -1.69
CA LYS A 64 5.56 6.55 -1.01
C LYS A 64 4.12 6.31 -0.58
N VAL A 65 3.82 6.69 0.66
CA VAL A 65 2.45 6.81 1.18
C VAL A 65 1.80 8.06 0.57
N ILE A 66 0.64 7.88 -0.05
CA ILE A 66 -0.17 8.93 -0.67
C ILE A 66 -1.64 8.78 -0.25
N ASP A 67 -2.47 9.79 -0.51
CA ASP A 67 -3.90 9.79 -0.16
C ASP A 67 -4.16 9.36 1.28
N LEU A 68 -3.37 9.88 2.23
CA LEU A 68 -3.51 9.56 3.64
C LEU A 68 -4.69 10.33 4.23
N TRP A 69 -5.74 9.61 4.63
CA TRP A 69 -6.97 10.17 5.16
C TRP A 69 -7.35 9.49 6.49
N CYS A 70 -8.01 10.27 7.34
CA CYS A 70 -8.47 9.86 8.65
C CYS A 70 -10.00 9.66 8.63
N TYR A 71 -10.48 8.59 9.25
CA TYR A 71 -11.86 8.15 9.26
C TYR A 71 -12.35 7.92 10.68
N CYS A 72 -13.64 8.19 10.89
CA CYS A 72 -14.31 7.91 12.15
C CYS A 72 -14.38 6.38 12.35
N PRO A 73 -13.93 5.85 13.49
CA PRO A 73 -14.05 4.42 13.77
C PRO A 73 -15.51 3.96 13.98
N ALA A 74 -16.43 4.89 14.30
CA ALA A 74 -17.84 4.56 14.58
C ALA A 74 -18.73 4.56 13.34
N CYS A 75 -18.62 5.58 12.48
CA CYS A 75 -19.52 5.77 11.33
C CYS A 75 -18.81 5.72 9.98
N GLU A 76 -17.50 5.45 9.97
CA GLU A 76 -16.65 5.36 8.78
C GLU A 76 -16.63 6.61 7.90
N SER A 77 -17.13 7.76 8.37
CA SER A 77 -17.03 9.02 7.64
C SER A 77 -15.61 9.56 7.69
N MET A 78 -15.17 10.25 6.64
CA MET A 78 -13.92 11.02 6.68
C MET A 78 -14.01 12.09 7.78
N LEU A 79 -12.95 12.21 8.58
CA LEU A 79 -12.84 13.22 9.63
C LEU A 79 -12.34 14.54 9.06
N ILE A 80 -12.94 15.63 9.54
CA ILE A 80 -12.52 16.98 9.23
C ILE A 80 -11.37 17.34 10.17
N VAL A 81 -10.34 17.97 9.62
CA VAL A 81 -9.17 18.43 10.38
C VAL A 81 -9.41 19.88 10.78
N ASP A 82 -9.43 20.12 12.09
CA ASP A 82 -9.44 21.46 12.67
C ASP A 82 -8.02 21.79 13.18
N ASP A 83 -7.33 22.65 12.43
CA ASP A 83 -5.99 23.12 12.72
C ASP A 83 -5.94 24.60 13.13
N ASP A 84 -7.09 25.25 13.36
CA ASP A 84 -7.17 26.68 13.66
C ASP A 84 -6.45 27.02 14.96
N SER A 85 -6.64 26.19 16.00
CA SER A 85 -5.92 26.33 17.26
C SER A 85 -4.40 26.18 17.11
N SER A 86 -3.93 25.40 16.13
CA SER A 86 -2.50 25.20 15.90
C SER A 86 -1.82 26.41 15.24
N ARG A 87 -2.59 27.21 14.48
CA ARG A 87 -2.13 28.41 13.80
C ARG A 87 -2.08 29.62 14.74
N ALA A 88 -3.05 29.71 15.66
CA ALA A 88 -3.16 30.81 16.61
C ALA A 88 -2.12 30.76 17.75
N ILE A 89 -1.64 29.57 18.13
CA ILE A 89 -0.71 29.39 19.25
C ILE A 89 0.74 29.50 18.75
N SER A 90 1.56 30.33 19.41
CA SER A 90 2.99 30.49 19.08
C SER A 90 3.86 29.34 19.62
N ASN A 91 3.51 28.81 20.80
CA ASN A 91 4.25 27.74 21.47
C ASN A 91 3.99 26.37 20.83
N LEU A 92 5.04 25.73 20.29
CA LEU A 92 4.94 24.42 19.64
C LEU A 92 4.37 23.32 20.54
N GLY A 93 4.64 23.35 21.85
CA GLY A 93 4.21 22.33 22.81
C GLY A 93 2.69 22.29 23.02
N ASP A 94 2.02 23.43 22.82
CA ASP A 94 0.58 23.57 23.06
C ASP A 94 -0.24 23.40 21.78
N LYS A 95 0.42 23.42 20.61
CA LYS A 95 -0.22 23.17 19.32
C LYS A 95 -0.84 21.79 19.30
N ALA A 96 -2.10 21.75 18.92
CA ALA A 96 -2.79 20.50 18.64
C ALA A 96 -3.69 20.66 17.43
N THR A 97 -3.80 19.57 16.70
CA THR A 97 -4.76 19.38 15.62
C THR A 97 -5.86 18.45 16.12
N PHE A 98 -7.10 18.84 15.90
CA PHE A 98 -8.27 18.05 16.25
C PHE A 98 -8.87 17.40 15.02
N PHE A 99 -9.46 16.22 15.22
CA PHE A 99 -10.20 15.50 14.20
C PHE A 99 -11.66 15.40 14.62
N ILE A 100 -12.54 15.96 13.78
CA ILE A 100 -13.96 16.13 14.09
C ILE A 100 -14.78 15.30 13.11
N CYS A 101 -15.79 14.60 13.64
CA CYS A 101 -16.74 13.85 12.83
C CYS A 101 -18.07 14.61 12.73
N HIS A 102 -18.39 15.11 11.53
CA HIS A 102 -19.66 15.80 11.28
C HIS A 102 -20.88 14.88 11.38
N LYS A 103 -20.72 13.57 11.11
CA LYS A 103 -21.83 12.61 11.18
C LYS A 103 -22.17 12.16 12.60
N CYS A 104 -21.22 12.27 13.54
CA CYS A 104 -21.41 11.91 14.94
C CYS A 104 -21.69 13.15 15.81
N GLY A 105 -22.38 14.15 15.27
CA GLY A 105 -22.74 15.38 15.98
C GLY A 105 -21.54 16.27 16.33
N ASP A 106 -20.60 16.44 15.39
CA ASP A 106 -19.38 17.25 15.53
C ASP A 106 -18.50 16.88 16.74
N SER A 107 -18.54 15.60 17.12
CA SER A 107 -17.72 15.09 18.20
C SER A 107 -16.23 15.02 17.81
N LYS A 108 -15.37 15.44 18.74
CA LYS A 108 -13.91 15.37 18.62
C LYS A 108 -13.47 13.91 18.79
N MET A 109 -13.11 13.26 17.69
CA MET A 109 -12.69 11.86 17.66
C MET A 109 -11.26 11.65 18.15
N GLY A 110 -10.40 12.65 17.96
CA GLY A 110 -9.01 12.54 18.38
C GLY A 110 -8.28 13.87 18.35
N ARG A 111 -7.13 13.87 19.02
CA ARG A 111 -6.22 15.00 19.13
C ARG A 111 -4.79 14.53 18.93
N ILE A 112 -4.03 15.22 18.08
CA ILE A 112 -2.59 14.99 17.92
C ILE A 112 -1.86 16.29 18.29
N LYS A 113 -0.92 16.20 19.22
CA LYS A 113 -0.09 17.32 19.68
C LYS A 113 1.09 17.56 18.75
N GLY A 114 1.61 18.78 18.73
CA GLY A 114 2.92 19.12 18.18
C GLY A 114 2.92 19.81 16.82
N GLY A 115 1.76 20.13 16.23
CA GLY A 115 1.74 20.90 15.00
C GLY A 115 0.39 21.05 14.32
N ASP A 116 0.46 21.51 13.07
CA ASP A 116 -0.64 21.68 12.13
C ASP A 116 -0.98 20.37 11.39
N ARG A 117 -1.95 20.45 10.47
CA ARG A 117 -2.35 19.33 9.62
C ARG A 117 -1.16 18.65 8.91
N HIS A 118 -0.22 19.43 8.39
CA HIS A 118 0.92 18.89 7.64
C HIS A 118 1.87 18.11 8.54
N TYR A 119 2.17 18.65 9.71
CA TYR A 119 2.95 17.97 10.73
C TYR A 119 2.32 16.63 11.11
N VAL A 120 1.01 16.63 11.35
CA VAL A 120 0.27 15.42 11.73
C VAL A 120 0.35 14.36 10.62
N LEU A 121 0.09 14.73 9.37
CA LEU A 121 0.19 13.78 8.24
C LEU A 121 1.60 13.20 8.11
N LYS A 122 2.64 14.02 8.30
CA LYS A 122 4.04 13.53 8.32
C LYS A 122 4.31 12.60 9.49
N SER A 123 3.78 12.89 10.68
CA SER A 123 3.94 12.06 11.88
C SER A 123 3.31 10.68 11.69
N ILE A 124 2.07 10.65 11.17
CA ILE A 124 1.39 9.39 10.84
C ILE A 124 2.13 8.62 9.74
N THR A 125 2.59 9.31 8.69
CA THR A 125 3.41 8.68 7.64
C THR A 125 4.66 8.02 8.21
N ARG A 126 5.38 8.70 9.11
CA ARG A 126 6.56 8.11 9.79
C ARG A 126 6.18 6.89 10.62
N SER A 127 5.04 6.93 11.31
CA SER A 127 4.54 5.79 12.11
C SER A 127 4.21 4.58 11.24
N ILE A 128 3.56 4.80 10.08
CA ILE A 128 3.31 3.77 9.07
C ILE A 128 4.64 3.15 8.60
N LEU A 129 5.60 3.98 8.20
CA LEU A 129 6.91 3.52 7.73
C LEU A 129 7.69 2.78 8.83
N ALA A 130 7.57 3.20 10.09
CA ALA A 130 8.17 2.53 11.23
C ALA A 130 7.59 1.12 11.41
N LYS A 131 6.25 0.96 11.37
CA LYS A 131 5.61 -0.36 11.42
C LYS A 131 6.05 -1.27 10.27
N ILE A 132 6.19 -0.74 9.05
CA ILE A 132 6.71 -1.48 7.89
C ILE A 132 8.15 -1.95 8.15
N ARG A 133 9.03 -1.04 8.58
CA ARG A 133 10.44 -1.34 8.87
C ARG A 133 10.59 -2.39 9.98
N LEU A 134 9.78 -2.29 11.03
CA LEU A 134 9.79 -3.21 12.17
C LEU A 134 9.00 -4.50 11.91
N LYS A 135 8.34 -4.63 10.75
CA LYS A 135 7.46 -5.76 10.38
C LYS A 135 6.34 -6.02 11.40
N THR A 136 5.86 -4.97 12.07
CA THR A 136 4.77 -5.03 13.06
C THR A 136 3.43 -4.57 12.47
N PHE A 137 3.31 -4.56 11.14
CA PHE A 137 2.09 -4.16 10.45
C PHE A 137 1.18 -5.38 10.24
N GLU A 138 -0.12 -5.15 10.33
CA GLU A 138 -1.12 -6.16 10.04
C GLU A 138 -1.81 -5.82 8.72
N VAL A 139 -1.80 -6.76 7.79
CA VAL A 139 -2.54 -6.62 6.55
C VAL A 139 -3.99 -6.95 6.86
N SER A 140 -4.87 -5.95 6.87
CA SER A 140 -6.30 -6.22 6.92
C SER A 140 -6.70 -6.92 5.61
N ASN A 141 -6.95 -8.23 5.67
CA ASN A 141 -7.65 -8.91 4.60
C ASN A 141 -9.05 -8.32 4.54
N GLY A 142 -9.29 -7.41 3.60
CA GLY A 142 -10.63 -6.93 3.32
C GLY A 142 -11.52 -8.14 3.03
N LYS A 143 -12.56 -8.32 3.84
CA LYS A 143 -13.76 -9.04 3.42
C LYS A 143 -14.42 -8.27 2.28
#